data_AF-A0A351T670-F1
#
_entry.id   AF-A0A351T670-F1
#
_cell.length_a   1.000
_cell.length_b   1.000
_cell.length_c   1.000
_cell.angle_alpha   90.00
_cell.angle_beta   90.00
_cell.angle_gamma   90.00
#
_symmetry.space_group_name_H-M   'P 1'
#
loop_
_entity.id
_entity.type
_entity.pdbx_description
1 polymer ?
#
loop_
_entity_poly.entity_id
_entity_poly.type
_entity_poly.pdbx_seq_one_letter_code
_entity_poly.pdbx_strand_id
1 'polypeptide(L)'
;MQAKQYKRAIELYSLAGAYAAFDGERIADDKVGGAANTVLIMRHVRPVIQSSDEVRDGFVAAMEALSAETGSYCDAVKKIGKPNYHPEYMIRHSLQYLRSNAESYDLLKSNFDADGTWSHILANFFHCP
;
A
#
# COMPACT_ATOMS: atom_id res chain seq x y z
N MET A 1 -4.30 -26.39 13.10
CA MET A 1 -4.46 -25.67 11.81
C MET A 1 -4.93 -24.27 12.14
N GLN A 2 -4.16 -23.22 11.85
CA GLN A 2 -4.69 -21.86 12.00
C GLN A 2 -5.86 -21.69 11.03
N ALA A 3 -6.98 -21.17 11.49
CA ALA A 3 -8.09 -20.80 10.61
C ALA A 3 -7.56 -19.81 9.57
N LYS A 4 -7.89 -20.02 8.29
CA LYS A 4 -7.47 -19.14 7.20
C LYS A 4 -8.12 -17.75 7.38
N GLN A 5 -7.34 -16.75 7.77
CA GLN A 5 -7.82 -15.39 8.07
C GLN A 5 -7.85 -14.50 6.82
N TYR A 6 -8.48 -14.95 5.74
CA TYR A 6 -8.42 -14.26 4.45
C TYR A 6 -8.97 -12.83 4.51
N LYS A 7 -10.12 -12.61 5.16
CA LYS A 7 -10.69 -11.25 5.35
C LYS A 7 -9.66 -10.30 5.94
N ARG A 8 -9.04 -10.70 7.06
CA ARG A 8 -8.05 -9.87 7.74
C ARG A 8 -6.80 -9.64 6.90
N ALA A 9 -6.34 -10.66 6.18
CA ALA A 9 -5.21 -10.53 5.28
C ALA A 9 -5.48 -9.52 4.15
N ILE A 10 -6.69 -9.52 3.57
CA ILE A 10 -7.08 -8.59 2.51
C ILE A 10 -7.28 -7.16 3.03
N GLU A 11 -7.85 -6.98 4.23
CA GLU A 11 -7.91 -5.67 4.88
C GLU A 11 -6.50 -5.09 5.05
N LEU A 12 -5.56 -5.87 5.59
CA LEU A 12 -4.18 -5.41 5.75
C LEU A 12 -3.48 -5.16 4.42
N TYR A 13 -3.70 -6.03 3.43
CA TYR A 13 -3.11 -5.91 2.11
C TYR A 13 -3.61 -4.66 1.38
N SER A 14 -4.91 -4.39 1.42
CA SER A 14 -5.50 -3.19 0.80
C SER A 14 -5.06 -1.91 1.50
N LEU A 15 -4.98 -1.89 2.84
CA LEU A 15 -4.41 -0.75 3.58
C LEU A 15 -2.95 -0.50 3.19
N ALA A 16 -2.15 -1.56 3.09
CA ALA A 16 -0.76 -1.44 2.65
C ALA A 16 -0.65 -0.95 1.20
N GLY A 17 -1.57 -1.35 0.32
CA GLY A 17 -1.70 -0.84 -1.04
C GLY A 17 -2.00 0.66 -1.09
N ALA A 18 -2.92 1.14 -0.27
CA ALA A 18 -3.22 2.56 -0.16
C ALA A 18 -2.04 3.37 0.40
N TYR A 19 -1.31 2.81 1.35
CA TYR A 19 -0.09 3.44 1.86
C TYR A 19 1.01 3.47 0.82
N ALA A 20 1.16 2.42 0.02
CA ALA A 20 2.07 2.41 -1.12
C ALA A 20 1.68 3.48 -2.15
N ALA A 21 0.38 3.62 -2.47
CA ALA A 21 -0.08 4.68 -3.37
C ALA A 21 0.23 6.08 -2.81
N PHE A 22 -0.09 6.33 -1.53
CA PHE A 22 0.18 7.60 -0.85
C PHE A 22 1.68 7.94 -0.84
N ASP A 23 2.50 6.96 -0.51
CA ASP A 23 3.96 7.09 -0.46
C ASP A 23 4.56 7.35 -1.84
N GLY A 24 4.02 6.69 -2.86
CA GLY A 24 4.41 6.92 -4.25
C GLY A 24 4.14 8.36 -4.69
N GLU A 25 2.99 8.93 -4.29
CA GLU A 25 2.62 10.31 -4.62
C GLU A 25 3.47 11.37 -3.91
N ARG A 26 3.95 11.11 -2.68
CA ARG A 26 4.79 12.06 -1.94
C ARG A 26 6.27 12.05 -2.33
N ILE A 27 6.69 11.05 -3.08
CA ILE A 27 8.04 10.95 -3.64
C ILE A 27 8.15 11.81 -4.90
N ALA A 28 9.18 12.64 -4.98
CA ALA A 28 9.50 13.55 -6.07
C ALA A 28 10.16 12.86 -7.28
N ASP A 29 10.77 11.70 -7.10
CA ASP A 29 11.25 10.87 -8.20
C ASP A 29 10.15 9.92 -8.67
N ASP A 30 9.53 10.22 -9.81
CA ASP A 30 8.42 9.44 -10.38
C ASP A 30 8.76 7.96 -10.62
N LYS A 31 10.02 7.61 -10.87
CA LYS A 31 10.41 6.20 -11.07
C LYS A 31 10.40 5.45 -9.74
N VAL A 32 10.80 6.11 -8.66
CA VAL A 32 10.77 5.56 -7.32
C VAL A 32 9.32 5.48 -6.83
N GLY A 33 8.56 6.56 -7.01
CA GLY A 33 7.14 6.60 -6.68
C GLY A 33 6.33 5.55 -7.42
N GLY A 34 6.55 5.40 -8.74
CA GLY A 34 5.89 4.39 -9.57
C GLY A 34 6.22 2.94 -9.22
N ALA A 35 7.30 2.69 -8.46
CA ALA A 35 7.68 1.35 -8.01
C ALA A 35 7.05 0.93 -6.68
N ALA A 36 6.27 1.80 -6.04
CA ALA A 36 5.62 1.59 -4.75
C ALA A 36 4.95 0.21 -4.61
N ASN A 37 4.04 -0.12 -5.52
CA ASN A 37 3.29 -1.37 -5.50
C ASN A 37 4.18 -2.60 -5.75
N THR A 38 5.23 -2.45 -6.55
CA THR A 38 6.20 -3.54 -6.78
C THR A 38 6.92 -3.92 -5.48
N VAL A 39 7.34 -2.94 -4.68
CA VAL A 39 8.00 -3.19 -3.39
C VAL A 39 7.04 -3.89 -2.41
N LEU A 40 5.78 -3.47 -2.38
CA LEU A 40 4.72 -4.11 -1.60
C LEU A 40 4.53 -5.59 -2.00
N ILE A 41 4.35 -5.85 -3.30
CA ILE A 41 4.12 -7.20 -3.85
C ILE A 41 5.29 -8.12 -3.54
N MET A 42 6.53 -7.65 -3.77
CA MET A 42 7.74 -8.44 -3.55
C MET A 42 7.88 -8.94 -2.11
N ARG A 43 7.48 -8.12 -1.13
CA ARG A 43 7.66 -8.43 0.30
C ARG A 43 6.53 -9.28 0.88
N HIS A 44 5.29 -9.07 0.43
CA HIS A 44 4.12 -9.57 1.18
C HIS A 44 3.18 -10.48 0.38
N VAL A 45 3.17 -10.38 -0.96
CA VAL A 45 2.18 -11.10 -1.79
C VAL A 45 2.79 -12.30 -2.48
N ARG A 46 4.10 -12.29 -2.75
CA ARG A 46 4.81 -13.39 -3.39
C ARG A 46 4.53 -14.77 -2.77
N PRO A 47 4.49 -14.95 -1.44
CA PRO A 47 4.17 -16.25 -0.83
C PRO A 47 2.74 -16.72 -1.16
N VAL A 48 1.78 -15.81 -1.29
CA VAL A 48 0.40 -16.11 -1.68
C VAL A 48 0.36 -16.55 -3.14
N ILE A 49 1.06 -15.86 -4.04
CA ILE A 49 1.11 -16.22 -5.48
C ILE A 49 1.71 -17.63 -5.67
N GLN A 50 2.69 -17.99 -4.85
CA GLN A 50 3.40 -19.27 -4.90
C GLN A 50 2.73 -20.38 -4.07
N SER A 51 1.55 -20.12 -3.50
CA SER A 51 0.81 -21.08 -2.67
C SER A 51 -0.12 -21.98 -3.50
N SER A 52 -0.89 -22.85 -2.82
CA SER A 52 -1.86 -23.73 -3.47
C SER A 52 -3.04 -22.97 -4.08
N ASP A 53 -3.73 -23.58 -5.05
CA ASP A 53 -4.94 -23.03 -5.68
C ASP A 53 -5.97 -22.58 -4.65
N GLU A 54 -6.23 -23.42 -3.63
CA GLU A 54 -7.17 -23.12 -2.55
C GLU A 54 -6.81 -21.84 -1.75
N VAL A 55 -5.51 -21.52 -1.62
CA VAL A 55 -5.07 -20.29 -0.95
C VAL A 55 -5.24 -19.08 -1.86
N ARG A 56 -4.93 -19.24 -3.15
CA ARG A 56 -5.11 -18.18 -4.15
C ARG A 56 -6.58 -17.84 -4.34
N ASP A 57 -7.45 -18.84 -4.48
CA ASP A 57 -8.89 -18.65 -4.64
C ASP A 57 -9.50 -18.01 -3.40
N GLY A 58 -9.10 -18.44 -2.20
CA GLY A 58 -9.56 -17.82 -0.95
C GLY A 58 -9.12 -16.36 -0.81
N PHE A 59 -7.92 -16.02 -1.30
CA PHE A 59 -7.43 -14.65 -1.33
C PHE A 59 -8.22 -13.78 -2.32
N VAL A 60 -8.48 -14.30 -3.54
CA VAL A 60 -9.30 -13.61 -4.56
C VAL A 60 -10.72 -13.38 -4.07
N ALA A 61 -11.39 -14.41 -3.54
CA ALA A 61 -12.74 -14.28 -3.01
C ALA A 61 -12.83 -13.25 -1.88
N ALA A 62 -11.81 -13.18 -1.02
CA ALA A 62 -11.76 -12.17 0.05
C ALA A 62 -11.51 -10.75 -0.49
N MET A 63 -10.74 -10.59 -1.58
CA MET A 63 -10.59 -9.29 -2.26
C MET A 63 -11.93 -8.82 -2.86
N GLU A 64 -12.65 -9.70 -3.54
CA GLU A 64 -13.97 -9.40 -4.09
C GLU A 64 -14.96 -9.01 -2.99
N ALA A 65 -14.99 -9.76 -1.88
CA ALA A 65 -15.84 -9.47 -0.74
C ALA A 65 -15.52 -8.09 -0.11
N LEU A 66 -14.23 -7.74 0.04
CA LEU A 66 -13.85 -6.43 0.56
C LEU A 66 -14.24 -5.31 -0.41
N SER A 67 -14.11 -5.52 -1.71
CA SER A 67 -14.48 -4.51 -2.72
C SER A 67 -15.98 -4.18 -2.74
N ALA A 68 -16.81 -5.14 -2.31
CA ALA A 68 -18.25 -4.95 -2.14
C ALA A 68 -18.62 -4.29 -0.79
N GLU A 69 -17.68 -4.16 0.14
CA GLU A 69 -17.91 -3.60 1.48
C GLU A 69 -17.67 -2.09 1.49
N THR A 70 -18.74 -1.29 1.60
CA THR A 70 -18.67 0.18 1.51
C THR A 70 -18.73 0.90 2.87
N GLY A 71 -18.92 0.17 3.97
CA GLY A 71 -19.20 0.74 5.29
C GLY A 71 -18.08 0.51 6.32
N SER A 72 -18.10 -0.64 6.98
CA SER A 72 -17.32 -0.86 8.21
C SER A 72 -15.80 -0.74 8.01
N TYR A 73 -15.31 -1.19 6.85
CA TYR A 73 -13.90 -1.07 6.51
C TYR A 73 -13.50 0.38 6.21
N CYS A 74 -14.35 1.15 5.52
CA CYS A 74 -14.11 2.56 5.24
C CYS A 74 -14.00 3.40 6.52
N ASP A 75 -14.87 3.15 7.51
CA ASP A 75 -14.79 3.82 8.81
C ASP A 75 -13.48 3.48 9.54
N ALA A 76 -13.05 2.21 9.46
CA ALA A 76 -11.79 1.78 10.05
C ALA A 76 -10.60 2.48 9.38
N VAL A 77 -10.54 2.54 8.05
CA VAL A 77 -9.46 3.20 7.30
C VAL A 77 -9.43 4.70 7.57
N LYS A 78 -10.60 5.37 7.59
CA LYS A 78 -10.71 6.80 7.93
C LYS A 78 -10.17 7.08 9.34
N LYS A 79 -10.47 6.20 10.31
CA LYS A 79 -9.98 6.32 11.68
C LYS A 79 -8.47 6.08 11.80
N ILE A 80 -7.91 5.16 11.01
CA ILE A 80 -6.47 4.90 10.97
C ILE A 80 -5.74 6.11 10.37
N GLY A 81 -6.25 6.64 9.25
CA GLY A 81 -5.70 7.82 8.59
C GLY A 81 -4.45 7.57 7.75
N LYS A 82 -3.90 8.66 7.22
CA LYS A 82 -2.73 8.66 6.33
C LYS A 82 -1.44 8.27 7.07
N PRO A 83 -0.43 7.75 6.35
CA PRO A 83 0.91 7.53 6.88
C PRO A 83 1.49 8.78 7.56
N ASN A 84 2.08 8.60 8.73
CA ASN A 84 2.82 9.64 9.47
C ASN A 84 4.33 9.34 9.60
N TYR A 85 4.81 8.34 8.87
CA TYR A 85 6.22 7.94 8.84
C TYR A 85 6.93 8.48 7.60
N HIS A 86 8.27 8.44 7.60
CA HIS A 86 9.09 8.68 6.42
C HIS A 86 9.23 7.39 5.57
N PRO A 87 8.99 7.39 4.24
CA PRO A 87 8.88 6.18 3.43
C PRO A 87 10.25 5.60 3.05
N GLU A 88 11.09 5.34 4.06
CA GLU A 88 12.45 4.80 3.87
C GLU A 88 12.45 3.51 3.06
N TYR A 89 11.44 2.66 3.26
CA TYR A 89 11.35 1.40 2.53
C TYR A 89 11.26 1.61 1.02
N MET A 90 10.67 2.70 0.52
CA MET A 90 10.68 2.98 -0.91
C MET A 90 12.00 3.59 -1.36
N ILE A 91 12.48 4.60 -0.60
CA ILE A 91 13.70 5.33 -0.92
C ILE A 91 14.90 4.38 -1.00
N ARG A 92 15.01 3.43 -0.06
CA ARG A 92 16.11 2.44 -0.03
C ARG A 92 16.11 1.47 -1.21
N HIS A 93 14.97 1.25 -1.89
CA HIS A 93 14.93 0.41 -3.10
C HIS A 93 15.18 1.21 -4.39
N SER A 94 15.33 2.54 -4.29
CA SER A 94 15.66 3.35 -5.45
C SER A 94 17.10 3.10 -5.92
N LEU A 95 17.29 2.94 -7.23
CA LEU A 95 18.62 2.80 -7.83
C LEU A 95 19.51 4.02 -7.55
N GLN A 96 18.92 5.20 -7.36
CA GLN A 96 19.66 6.43 -7.06
C GLN A 96 20.20 6.44 -5.63
N TYR A 97 19.42 5.98 -4.64
CA TYR A 97 19.92 5.74 -3.28
C TYR A 97 21.06 4.71 -3.28
N LEU A 98 20.89 3.59 -3.97
CA LEU A 98 21.92 2.53 -4.08
C LEU A 98 23.23 3.01 -4.72
N ARG A 99 23.18 3.98 -5.64
CA ARG A 99 24.36 4.52 -6.33
C ARG A 99 25.05 5.66 -5.58
N SER A 100 24.33 6.39 -4.73
CA SER A 100 24.84 7.61 -4.11
C SER A 100 25.59 7.38 -2.80
N ASN A 101 25.49 6.20 -2.17
CA ASN A 101 26.01 5.92 -0.81
C ASN A 101 25.61 7.00 0.21
N ALA A 102 24.54 7.76 -0.05
CA ALA A 102 24.15 8.91 0.72
C ALA A 102 23.15 8.49 1.80
N GLU A 103 23.47 8.77 3.07
CA GLU A 103 22.59 8.49 4.20
C GLU A 103 21.35 9.40 4.26
N SER A 104 21.30 10.49 3.48
CA SER A 104 20.29 11.54 3.62
C SER A 104 19.69 12.05 2.30
N TYR A 105 19.47 11.16 1.32
CA TYR A 105 18.78 11.56 0.08
C TYR A 105 17.26 11.59 0.32
N ASP A 106 16.75 12.75 0.73
CA ASP A 106 15.31 12.98 0.86
C ASP A 106 14.70 13.18 -0.53
N LEU A 107 13.89 12.20 -0.95
CA LEU A 107 13.18 12.20 -2.21
C LEU A 107 11.77 12.78 -2.07
N LEU A 108 11.41 13.43 -0.97
CA LEU A 108 10.05 13.91 -0.76
C LEU A 108 9.78 15.27 -1.45
N LYS A 109 8.55 15.45 -1.92
CA LYS A 109 8.06 16.72 -2.46
C LYS A 109 7.93 17.74 -1.32
N SER A 110 8.48 18.95 -1.51
CA SER A 110 8.52 20.00 -0.47
C SER A 110 7.15 20.58 -0.09
N ASN A 111 6.17 20.54 -0.99
CA ASN A 111 4.81 21.06 -0.78
C ASN A 111 3.76 19.98 -1.05
N PHE A 112 3.95 18.77 -0.51
CA PHE A 112 3.04 17.67 -0.70
C PHE A 112 1.70 17.89 0.03
N ASP A 113 0.60 17.92 -0.73
CA ASP A 113 -0.76 17.98 -0.18
C ASP A 113 -1.20 16.65 0.41
N ALA A 114 -0.71 16.37 1.62
CA ALA A 114 -0.95 15.10 2.29
C ALA A 114 -2.44 14.84 2.60
N ASP A 115 -3.22 15.89 2.87
CA ASP A 115 -4.65 15.75 3.16
C ASP A 115 -5.44 15.50 1.87
N GLY A 116 -5.22 16.30 0.83
CA GLY A 116 -5.86 16.11 -0.47
C GLY A 116 -5.51 14.76 -1.11
N THR A 117 -4.25 14.33 -1.04
CA THR A 117 -3.85 13.02 -1.56
C THR A 117 -4.50 11.88 -0.77
N TRP A 118 -4.60 11.97 0.56
CA TRP A 118 -5.28 10.93 1.34
C TRP A 118 -6.78 10.87 1.04
N SER A 119 -7.44 12.02 0.95
CA SER A 119 -8.84 12.10 0.52
C SER A 119 -9.06 11.51 -0.87
N HIS A 120 -8.15 11.77 -1.82
CA HIS A 120 -8.18 11.17 -3.15
C HIS A 120 -8.06 9.64 -3.10
N ILE A 121 -7.17 9.10 -2.26
CA ILE A 121 -7.00 7.65 -2.09
C ILE A 121 -8.24 7.02 -1.45
N LEU A 122 -8.82 7.63 -0.42
CA LEU A 122 -10.07 7.15 0.18
C LEU A 122 -11.19 7.05 -0.87
N ALA A 123 -11.33 8.07 -1.72
CA ALA A 123 -12.37 8.11 -2.75
C ALA A 123 -12.12 7.14 -3.92
N ASN A 124 -10.87 7.00 -4.40
CA ASN A 124 -10.59 6.30 -5.66
C ASN A 124 -9.97 4.92 -5.48
N PHE A 125 -9.21 4.69 -4.40
CA PHE A 125 -8.62 3.37 -4.12
C PHE A 125 -9.61 2.50 -3.37
N PHE A 126 -10.21 3.03 -2.30
CA PHE A 126 -11.15 2.28 -1.46
C PHE A 126 -12.62 2.44 -1.88
N HIS A 127 -12.95 3.40 -2.73
CA HIS A 127 -14.35 3.75 -3.06
C HIS A 127 -15.17 4.08 -1.80
N CYS A 128 -14.53 4.68 -0.80
CA CYS A 128 -15.21 5.06 0.44
C CYS A 128 -16.05 6.33 0.21
N PRO A 129 -17.36 6.31 0.53
CA PRO A 129 -18.22 7.48 0.43
C PRO A 129 -17.86 8.57 1.45
#